data_AF-A0A7T4WIR2-F1
#
_entry.id   AF-A0A7T4WIR2-F1
#
_cell.length_a   1.000
_cell.length_b   1.000
_cell.length_c   1.000
_cell.angle_alpha   90.00
_cell.angle_beta   90.00
_cell.angle_gamma   90.00
#
_symmetry.space_group_name_H-M   'P 1'
#
loop_
_entity.id
_entity.type
_entity.pdbx_description
1 polymer ?
#
loop_
_entity_poly.entity_id
_entity_poly.type
_entity_poly.pdbx_seq_one_letter_code
_entity_poly.pdbx_strand_id
1 'polypeptide(L)'
;MSETRIVGLRTERGWTQERLAEVSGVTVRTVQRLEAGNDVSLDTLSRLAGALEVPLRDLVAERAERDDTGNAGSTDDIDDTGGPAAGDDAAARHFADAARSAWRDIALGVALLVTSPAPVVLLIAGADAGLVPTSVEVAIAIGLGALLAIALVATLHLVRASGRLSPFLPIRQERVRFGARALRWAERLEGVHRRQRTRATAVACAMWVSSPLPLIVVALIEPGRGQGLWIAAATAVLLVVVAAGAFTALRTAWAPYVQAKLAPAVEARATV
;
A
#
# COMPACT_ATOMS: atom_id res chain seq x y z
N MET A 1 33.47 39.52 -6.70
CA MET A 1 32.15 39.58 -6.05
C MET A 1 31.23 38.72 -6.89
N SER A 2 30.89 37.53 -6.43
CA SER A 2 29.95 36.64 -7.11
C SER A 2 28.55 37.22 -6.98
N GLU A 3 28.10 37.92 -8.01
CA GLU A 3 26.75 38.47 -8.05
C GLU A 3 25.76 37.31 -8.23
N THR A 4 24.82 37.15 -7.29
CA THR A 4 23.80 36.09 -7.37
C THR A 4 22.87 36.35 -8.54
N ARG A 5 22.50 35.32 -9.32
CA ARG A 5 21.60 35.47 -10.48
C ARG A 5 20.28 36.14 -10.12
N ILE A 6 19.85 36.01 -8.87
CA ILE A 6 18.71 36.73 -8.29
C ILE A 6 18.94 38.25 -8.27
N VAL A 7 20.15 38.71 -7.96
CA VAL A 7 20.54 40.13 -8.06
C VAL A 7 20.44 40.59 -9.52
N GLY A 8 20.94 39.78 -10.46
CA GLY A 8 20.83 40.05 -11.90
C GLY A 8 19.37 40.15 -12.37
N LEU A 9 18.56 39.13 -12.10
CA LEU A 9 17.15 39.05 -12.50
C LEU A 9 16.27 40.16 -11.90
N ARG A 10 16.60 40.59 -10.67
CA ARG A 10 15.95 41.73 -10.00
C ARG A 10 16.35 43.05 -10.66
N THR A 11 17.63 43.22 -10.94
CA THR A 11 18.19 44.47 -11.50
C THR A 11 17.79 44.66 -12.96
N GLU A 12 17.71 43.58 -13.76
CA GLU A 12 17.17 43.58 -15.12
C GLU A 12 15.71 44.09 -15.18
N ARG A 13 14.96 43.91 -14.09
CA ARG A 13 13.58 44.39 -13.94
C ARG A 13 13.49 45.77 -13.26
N GLY A 14 14.62 46.38 -12.89
CA GLY A 14 14.67 47.65 -12.17
C GLY A 14 14.09 47.59 -10.75
N TRP A 15 14.07 46.41 -10.12
CA TRP A 15 13.45 46.20 -8.82
C TRP A 15 14.44 46.43 -7.67
N THR A 16 13.97 47.00 -6.56
CA THR A 16 14.71 47.03 -5.29
C THR A 16 14.50 45.73 -4.50
N GLN A 17 15.32 45.46 -3.48
CA GLN A 17 15.14 44.26 -2.62
C GLN A 17 13.76 44.26 -1.95
N GLU A 18 13.27 45.44 -1.57
CA GLU A 18 11.94 45.67 -1.00
C GLU A 18 10.84 45.31 -2.01
N ARG A 19 11.02 45.71 -3.27
CA ARG A 19 10.06 45.41 -4.33
C ARG A 19 9.99 43.91 -4.62
N LEU A 20 11.12 43.22 -4.64
CA LEU A 20 11.14 41.77 -4.82
C LEU A 20 10.50 41.03 -3.64
N ALA A 21 10.77 41.50 -2.41
CA ALA A 21 10.17 40.95 -1.20
C ALA A 21 8.63 41.11 -1.20
N GLU A 22 8.14 42.29 -1.58
CA GLU A 22 6.72 42.59 -1.71
C GLU A 22 6.02 41.67 -2.72
N VAL A 23 6.55 41.57 -3.94
CA VAL A 23 5.93 40.81 -5.04
C VAL A 23 5.96 39.29 -4.81
N SER A 24 7.01 38.78 -4.14
CA SER A 24 7.11 37.35 -3.77
C SER A 24 6.44 37.01 -2.43
N GLY A 25 6.05 38.02 -1.66
CA GLY A 25 5.52 37.90 -0.31
C GLY A 25 6.50 37.32 0.73
N VAL A 26 7.80 37.41 0.48
CA VAL A 26 8.85 37.03 1.44
C VAL A 26 9.38 38.27 2.16
N THR A 27 10.16 38.11 3.23
CA THR A 27 10.72 39.27 3.93
C THR A 27 11.95 39.84 3.20
N VAL A 28 12.19 41.15 3.32
CA VAL A 28 13.41 41.80 2.79
C VAL A 28 14.68 41.12 3.33
N ARG A 29 14.67 40.71 4.60
CA ARG A 29 15.77 39.95 5.22
C ARG A 29 16.02 38.60 4.53
N THR A 30 14.97 37.95 4.04
CA THR A 30 15.08 36.70 3.27
C THR A 30 15.75 36.93 1.93
N VAL A 31 15.38 38.02 1.22
CA VAL A 31 16.01 38.43 -0.04
C VAL A 31 17.49 38.76 0.18
N GLN A 32 17.83 39.54 1.20
CA GLN A 32 19.21 39.89 1.54
C GLN A 32 20.07 38.67 1.88
N ARG A 33 19.53 37.73 2.68
CA ARG A 33 20.23 36.49 3.02
C ARG A 33 20.55 35.67 1.78
N LEU A 34 19.59 35.56 0.86
CA LEU A 34 19.72 34.84 -0.39
C LEU A 34 20.70 35.50 -1.34
N GLU A 35 20.66 36.83 -1.49
CA GLU A 35 21.62 37.59 -2.30
C GLU A 35 23.05 37.49 -1.73
N ALA A 36 23.18 37.38 -0.39
CA ALA A 36 24.43 37.12 0.32
C ALA A 36 24.89 35.65 0.28
N GLY A 37 24.19 34.77 -0.45
CA GLY A 37 24.58 33.37 -0.65
C GLY A 37 24.18 32.41 0.48
N ASN A 38 23.29 32.82 1.38
CA ASN A 38 22.77 31.93 2.42
C ASN A 38 21.57 31.13 1.93
N ASP A 39 21.42 29.92 2.48
CA ASP A 39 20.32 29.05 2.18
C ASP A 39 18.95 29.57 2.66
N VAL A 40 17.97 29.39 1.78
CA VAL A 40 16.55 29.60 2.06
C VAL A 40 15.75 28.35 1.67
N SER A 41 14.53 28.22 2.18
CA SER A 41 13.68 27.04 1.90
C SER A 41 13.27 26.97 0.42
N LEU A 42 12.98 25.75 -0.05
CA LEU A 42 12.49 25.54 -1.43
C LEU A 42 11.15 26.23 -1.70
N ASP A 43 10.30 26.35 -0.67
CA ASP A 43 9.06 27.15 -0.71
C ASP A 43 9.36 28.64 -0.96
N THR A 44 10.36 29.19 -0.27
CA THR A 44 10.81 30.57 -0.47
C THR A 44 11.36 30.79 -1.88
N LEU A 45 12.15 29.84 -2.40
CA LEU A 45 12.69 29.89 -3.76
C LEU A 45 11.57 29.78 -4.81
N SER A 46 10.56 28.94 -4.59
CA SER A 46 9.41 28.81 -5.48
C SER A 46 8.62 30.11 -5.59
N ARG A 47 8.42 30.81 -4.47
CA ARG A 47 7.74 32.11 -4.42
C ARG A 47 8.54 33.21 -5.11
N LEU A 48 9.86 33.23 -4.93
CA LEU A 48 10.75 34.16 -5.63
C LEU A 48 10.84 33.88 -7.13
N ALA A 49 10.90 32.61 -7.54
CA ALA A 49 10.87 32.19 -8.93
C ALA A 49 9.56 32.61 -9.62
N GLY A 50 8.42 32.42 -8.93
CA GLY A 50 7.10 32.86 -9.40
C GLY A 50 7.03 34.38 -9.57
N ALA A 51 7.55 35.16 -8.61
CA ALA A 51 7.59 36.61 -8.70
C ALA A 51 8.50 37.12 -9.83
N LEU A 52 9.61 36.44 -10.09
CA LEU A 52 10.56 36.78 -11.15
C LEU A 52 10.19 36.15 -12.50
N GLU A 53 9.08 35.40 -12.59
CA GLU A 53 8.63 34.68 -13.79
C GLU A 53 9.72 33.79 -14.43
N VAL A 54 10.57 33.20 -13.60
CA VAL A 54 11.63 32.28 -14.04
C VAL A 54 11.35 30.86 -13.57
N PRO A 55 11.75 29.84 -14.34
CA PRO A 55 11.68 28.46 -13.90
C PRO A 55 12.46 28.25 -12.59
N LEU A 56 11.84 27.61 -11.59
CA LEU A 56 12.49 27.30 -10.30
C LEU A 56 13.81 26.53 -10.47
N ARG A 57 13.89 25.65 -11.47
CA ARG A 57 15.12 24.90 -11.81
C ARG A 57 16.33 25.81 -12.10
N ASP A 58 16.10 27.02 -12.61
CA ASP A 58 17.17 27.94 -13.00
C ASP A 58 17.78 28.62 -11.77
N LEU A 59 17.02 28.74 -10.68
CA LEU A 59 17.49 29.22 -9.37
C LEU A 59 18.12 28.09 -8.53
N VAL A 60 17.68 26.84 -8.73
CA VAL A 60 18.22 25.66 -8.02
C VAL A 60 19.54 25.18 -8.64
N ALA A 61 19.71 25.28 -9.96
CA ALA A 61 20.95 24.91 -10.63
C ALA A 61 22.14 25.79 -10.21
N GLU A 62 21.94 27.10 -10.07
CA GLU A 62 22.99 28.02 -9.59
C GLU A 62 23.42 27.69 -8.14
N ARG A 63 22.48 27.25 -7.30
CA ARG A 63 22.79 26.75 -5.96
C ARG A 63 23.72 25.54 -6.02
N ALA A 64 23.39 24.58 -6.88
CA ALA A 64 24.19 23.37 -7.07
C ALA A 64 25.60 23.68 -7.61
N GLU A 65 25.74 24.64 -8.53
CA GLU A 65 27.03 25.06 -9.09
C GLU A 65 27.92 25.79 -8.07
N ARG A 66 27.33 26.49 -7.09
CA ARG A 66 28.09 27.12 -5.99
C ARG A 66 28.59 26.12 -4.97
N ASP A 67 27.78 25.12 -4.67
CA ASP A 67 28.14 24.07 -3.72
C ASP A 67 29.30 23.21 -4.24
N ASP A 68 29.48 23.11 -5.56
CA ASP A 68 30.54 22.33 -6.23
C ASP A 68 31.92 23.03 -6.25
N THR A 69 31.99 24.36 -6.10
CA THR A 69 33.27 25.11 -6.14
C THR A 69 34.01 25.10 -4.78
N GLY A 70 33.41 24.55 -3.72
CA GLY A 70 33.84 24.76 -2.34
C GLY A 70 34.60 23.62 -1.63
N ASN A 71 34.76 22.42 -2.20
CA ASN A 71 35.25 21.28 -1.39
C ASN A 71 36.28 20.39 -2.12
N ALA A 72 37.55 20.78 -2.04
CA ALA A 72 38.67 19.86 -2.23
C ALA A 72 39.11 19.31 -0.86
N GLY A 73 38.65 18.11 -0.50
CA GLY A 73 39.09 17.44 0.73
C GLY A 73 38.30 16.20 1.13
N SER A 74 38.82 15.03 0.74
CA SER A 74 38.75 13.71 1.41
C SER A 74 37.41 13.14 1.94
N THR A 75 37.00 12.05 1.27
CA THR A 75 36.52 10.75 1.80
C THR A 75 35.22 10.64 2.61
N ASP A 76 34.49 9.57 2.26
CA ASP A 76 33.34 8.89 2.88
C ASP A 76 31.92 9.45 2.66
N ASP A 77 31.16 8.61 1.94
CA ASP A 77 29.71 8.37 2.04
C ASP A 77 28.80 9.59 2.26
N ILE A 78 28.14 10.03 1.18
CA ILE A 78 26.68 10.22 1.09
C ILE A 78 26.29 10.24 -0.41
N ASP A 79 25.61 9.17 -0.80
CA ASP A 79 24.80 9.03 -2.00
C ASP A 79 23.54 9.91 -1.84
N ASP A 80 23.52 11.12 -2.41
CA ASP A 80 22.27 11.88 -2.60
C ASP A 80 22.31 12.79 -3.83
N THR A 81 22.26 12.19 -5.01
CA THR A 81 21.75 12.87 -6.22
C THR A 81 20.78 11.96 -6.94
N GLY A 82 19.54 11.94 -6.44
CA GLY A 82 18.43 11.21 -7.04
C GLY A 82 18.03 11.75 -8.42
N GLY A 83 18.67 11.25 -9.48
CA GLY A 83 18.17 11.42 -10.86
C GLY A 83 16.79 10.77 -11.07
N PRO A 84 16.17 10.90 -12.26
CA PRO A 84 14.85 10.30 -12.57
C PRO A 84 14.75 8.80 -12.23
N ALA A 85 15.87 8.06 -12.28
CA ALA A 85 15.95 6.66 -11.87
C ALA A 85 15.78 6.43 -10.35
N ALA A 86 16.15 7.39 -9.49
CA ALA A 86 15.94 7.29 -8.04
C ALA A 86 14.47 7.56 -7.66
N GLY A 87 13.80 8.46 -8.39
CA GLY A 87 12.36 8.72 -8.26
C GLY A 87 11.51 7.49 -8.61
N ASP A 88 11.86 6.79 -9.69
CA ASP A 88 11.20 5.55 -10.12
C ASP A 88 11.31 4.44 -9.06
N ASP A 89 12.50 4.27 -8.46
CA ASP A 89 12.75 3.28 -7.42
C ASP A 89 11.92 3.55 -6.16
N ALA A 90 11.82 4.82 -5.74
CA ALA A 90 11.02 5.22 -4.59
C ALA A 90 9.52 4.97 -4.84
N ALA A 91 9.02 5.30 -6.04
CA ALA A 91 7.64 5.05 -6.43
C ALA A 91 7.30 3.55 -6.46
N ALA A 92 8.20 2.71 -6.97
CA ALA A 92 8.03 1.25 -7.00
C ALA A 92 7.95 0.64 -5.59
N ARG A 93 8.80 1.10 -4.67
CA ARG A 93 8.78 0.66 -3.26
C ARG A 93 7.51 1.10 -2.54
N HIS A 94 7.10 2.35 -2.72
CA HIS A 94 5.88 2.87 -2.11
C HIS A 94 4.64 2.11 -2.61
N PHE A 95 4.58 1.80 -3.90
CA PHE A 95 3.53 0.93 -4.45
C PHE A 95 3.56 -0.47 -3.82
N ALA A 96 4.73 -1.07 -3.63
CA ALA A 96 4.86 -2.40 -3.03
C ALA A 96 4.40 -2.44 -1.56
N ASP A 97 4.72 -1.41 -0.77
CA ASP A 97 4.28 -1.30 0.62
C ASP A 97 2.76 -1.10 0.72
N ALA A 98 2.20 -0.30 -0.18
CA ALA A 98 0.75 -0.13 -0.32
C ALA A 98 0.08 -1.46 -0.72
N ALA A 99 0.65 -2.18 -1.69
CA ALA A 99 0.16 -3.49 -2.12
C ALA A 99 0.23 -4.52 -0.99
N ARG A 100 1.35 -4.61 -0.26
CA ARG A 100 1.49 -5.52 0.89
C ARG A 100 0.42 -5.28 1.94
N SER A 101 0.14 -4.02 2.26
CA SER A 101 -0.89 -3.64 3.22
C SER A 101 -2.30 -3.91 2.68
N ALA A 102 -2.56 -3.60 1.42
CA ALA A 102 -3.85 -3.85 0.77
C ALA A 102 -4.19 -5.35 0.69
N TRP A 103 -3.22 -6.20 0.33
CA TRP A 103 -3.43 -7.65 0.28
C TRP A 103 -3.66 -8.27 1.66
N ARG A 104 -3.10 -7.69 2.73
CA ARG A 104 -3.45 -8.09 4.10
C ARG A 104 -4.89 -7.73 4.44
N ASP A 105 -5.33 -6.54 4.07
CA ASP A 105 -6.72 -6.11 4.25
C ASP A 105 -7.68 -6.99 3.42
N ILE A 106 -7.35 -7.32 2.17
CA ILE A 106 -8.12 -8.27 1.34
C ILE A 106 -8.20 -9.64 2.01
N ALA A 107 -7.07 -10.17 2.48
CA ALA A 107 -7.02 -11.47 3.14
C ALA A 107 -7.90 -11.52 4.41
N LEU A 108 -7.88 -10.45 5.23
CA LEU A 108 -8.74 -10.33 6.41
C LEU A 108 -10.22 -10.23 6.03
N GLY A 109 -10.56 -9.39 5.04
CA GLY A 109 -11.94 -9.24 4.57
C GLY A 109 -12.52 -10.55 4.05
N VAL A 110 -11.76 -11.28 3.22
CA VAL A 110 -12.20 -12.59 2.71
C VAL A 110 -12.36 -13.61 3.84
N ALA A 111 -11.40 -13.70 4.77
CA ALA A 111 -11.48 -14.61 5.90
C ALA A 111 -12.71 -14.36 6.77
N LEU A 112 -13.00 -13.08 7.08
CA LEU A 112 -14.18 -12.69 7.85
C LEU A 112 -15.48 -13.05 7.12
N LEU A 113 -15.57 -12.84 5.80
CA LEU A 113 -16.75 -13.24 5.02
C LEU A 113 -16.99 -14.75 5.06
N VAL A 114 -15.93 -15.54 4.91
CA VAL A 114 -16.02 -17.01 4.95
C VAL A 114 -16.48 -17.50 6.33
N THR A 115 -15.98 -16.91 7.42
CA THR A 115 -16.37 -17.32 8.79
C THR A 115 -17.72 -16.73 9.22
N SER A 116 -18.26 -15.72 8.52
CA SER A 116 -19.49 -15.00 8.92
C SER A 116 -20.74 -15.85 9.15
N PRO A 117 -20.96 -17.02 8.49
CA PRO A 117 -22.10 -17.87 8.78
C PRO A 117 -21.97 -18.71 10.05
N ALA A 118 -20.76 -18.85 10.62
CA ALA A 118 -20.52 -19.73 11.77
C ALA A 118 -21.37 -19.36 13.00
N PRO A 119 -21.52 -18.08 13.40
CA PRO A 119 -22.43 -17.70 14.48
C PRO A 119 -23.88 -18.14 14.25
N VAL A 120 -24.38 -18.05 13.02
CA VAL A 120 -25.76 -18.44 12.69
C VAL A 120 -25.96 -19.92 12.97
N VAL A 121 -25.08 -20.75 12.41
CA VAL A 121 -25.15 -22.21 12.53
C VAL A 121 -25.00 -22.66 13.98
N LEU A 122 -24.06 -22.06 14.72
CA LEU A 122 -23.83 -22.37 16.14
C LEU A 122 -25.00 -21.94 17.04
N LEU A 123 -25.58 -20.76 16.81
CA LEU A 123 -26.69 -20.27 17.63
C LEU A 123 -27.96 -21.08 17.39
N ILE A 124 -28.27 -21.43 16.14
CA ILE A 124 -29.42 -22.29 15.82
C ILE A 124 -29.28 -23.63 16.55
N ALA A 125 -28.13 -24.29 16.41
CA ALA A 125 -27.93 -25.60 17.03
C ALA A 125 -27.84 -25.52 18.57
N GLY A 126 -27.31 -24.43 19.12
CA GLY A 126 -27.28 -24.19 20.56
C GLY A 126 -28.67 -23.96 21.15
N ALA A 127 -29.55 -23.26 20.44
CA ALA A 127 -30.95 -23.08 20.84
C ALA A 127 -31.75 -24.38 20.73
N ASP A 128 -31.60 -25.11 19.63
CA ASP A 128 -32.26 -26.42 19.41
C ASP A 128 -31.83 -27.46 20.46
N ALA A 129 -30.57 -27.46 20.85
CA ALA A 129 -30.04 -28.33 21.91
C ALA A 129 -30.39 -27.87 23.35
N GLY A 130 -31.06 -26.72 23.51
CA GLY A 130 -31.39 -26.15 24.83
C GLY A 130 -30.19 -25.60 25.61
N LEU A 131 -29.03 -25.39 24.96
CA LEU A 131 -27.84 -24.78 25.56
C LEU A 131 -27.97 -23.25 25.68
N VAL A 132 -28.72 -22.64 24.77
CA VAL A 132 -28.99 -21.20 24.77
C VAL A 132 -30.44 -20.99 25.20
N PRO A 133 -30.72 -20.17 26.23
CA PRO A 133 -32.07 -19.96 26.75
C PRO A 133 -32.90 -19.01 25.87
N THR A 134 -32.99 -19.31 24.57
CA THR A 134 -33.71 -18.54 23.56
C THR A 134 -34.42 -19.48 22.60
N SER A 135 -35.48 -19.02 21.94
CA SER A 135 -36.12 -19.81 20.87
C SER A 135 -35.23 -19.88 19.62
N VAL A 136 -35.48 -20.86 18.75
CA VAL A 136 -34.73 -21.04 17.49
C VAL A 136 -34.92 -19.83 16.58
N GLU A 137 -36.11 -19.24 16.54
CA GLU A 137 -36.39 -18.04 15.73
C GLU A 137 -35.57 -16.84 16.18
N VAL A 138 -35.46 -16.63 17.51
CA VAL A 138 -34.63 -15.56 18.08
C VAL A 138 -33.15 -15.83 17.81
N ALA A 139 -32.70 -17.08 17.92
CA ALA A 139 -31.32 -17.46 17.60
C ALA A 139 -30.96 -17.22 16.12
N ILE A 140 -31.87 -17.49 15.19
CA ILE A 140 -31.73 -17.14 13.76
C ILE A 140 -31.55 -15.62 13.61
N ALA A 141 -32.42 -14.83 14.23
CA ALA A 141 -32.36 -13.36 14.13
C ALA A 141 -31.03 -12.79 14.68
N ILE A 142 -30.60 -13.24 15.85
CA ILE A 142 -29.32 -12.84 16.46
C ILE A 142 -28.15 -13.28 15.57
N GLY A 143 -28.18 -14.52 15.08
CA GLY A 143 -27.16 -15.06 14.18
C GLY A 143 -27.02 -14.23 12.91
N LEU A 144 -28.13 -13.93 12.24
CA LEU A 144 -28.14 -13.09 11.04
C LEU A 144 -27.59 -11.69 11.34
N GLY A 145 -27.96 -11.10 12.48
CA GLY A 145 -27.38 -9.83 12.94
C GLY A 145 -25.86 -9.90 13.09
N ALA A 146 -25.33 -10.95 13.72
CA ALA A 146 -23.90 -11.17 13.86
C ALA A 146 -23.20 -11.39 12.50
N LEU A 147 -23.80 -12.17 11.61
CA LEU A 147 -23.31 -12.37 10.24
C LEU A 147 -23.17 -11.04 9.51
N LEU A 148 -24.22 -10.21 9.52
CA LEU A 148 -24.22 -8.91 8.87
C LEU A 148 -23.19 -7.95 9.48
N ALA A 149 -23.01 -7.97 10.81
CA ALA A 149 -21.98 -7.17 11.48
C ALA A 149 -20.56 -7.60 11.06
N ILE A 150 -20.30 -8.91 10.98
CA ILE A 150 -19.02 -9.45 10.49
C ILE A 150 -18.81 -9.07 9.02
N ALA A 151 -19.84 -9.21 8.18
CA ALA A 151 -19.79 -8.83 6.78
C ALA A 151 -19.53 -7.33 6.59
N LEU A 152 -20.08 -6.47 7.46
CA LEU A 152 -19.78 -5.04 7.48
C LEU A 152 -18.28 -4.80 7.77
N VAL A 153 -17.72 -5.42 8.81
CA VAL A 153 -16.28 -5.29 9.11
C VAL A 153 -15.43 -5.81 7.96
N ALA A 154 -15.83 -6.92 7.34
CA ALA A 154 -15.14 -7.48 6.19
C ALA A 154 -15.13 -6.53 4.99
N THR A 155 -16.26 -5.93 4.64
CA THR A 155 -16.35 -4.95 3.56
C THR A 155 -15.54 -3.69 3.85
N LEU A 156 -15.45 -3.24 5.10
CA LEU A 156 -14.55 -2.14 5.49
C LEU A 156 -13.08 -2.46 5.22
N HIS A 157 -12.63 -3.70 5.45
CA HIS A 157 -11.29 -4.11 5.05
C HIS A 157 -11.10 -4.07 3.53
N LEU A 158 -12.07 -4.54 2.74
CA LEU A 158 -11.99 -4.48 1.27
C LEU A 158 -11.96 -3.03 0.76
N VAL A 159 -12.75 -2.14 1.36
CA VAL A 159 -12.76 -0.71 1.02
C VAL A 159 -11.43 -0.05 1.38
N ARG A 160 -10.84 -0.34 2.56
CA ARG A 160 -9.51 0.13 2.93
C ARG A 160 -8.43 -0.34 1.96
N ALA A 161 -8.47 -1.61 1.55
CA ALA A 161 -7.56 -2.15 0.54
C ALA A 161 -7.68 -1.39 -0.79
N SER A 162 -8.91 -1.14 -1.25
CA SER A 162 -9.18 -0.36 -2.46
C SER A 162 -8.63 1.06 -2.35
N GLY A 163 -8.90 1.74 -1.22
CA GLY A 163 -8.40 3.09 -0.93
C GLY A 163 -6.88 3.18 -0.94
N ARG A 164 -6.17 2.19 -0.34
CA ARG A 164 -4.70 2.12 -0.35
C ARG A 164 -4.10 2.00 -1.76
N LEU A 165 -4.81 1.35 -2.67
CA LEU A 165 -4.38 1.16 -4.06
C LEU A 165 -4.83 2.28 -5.01
N SER A 166 -5.70 3.19 -4.55
CA SER A 166 -6.24 4.28 -5.37
C SER A 166 -5.17 5.27 -5.86
N PRO A 167 -4.21 5.74 -5.03
CA PRO A 167 -3.14 6.64 -5.49
C PRO A 167 -2.27 6.04 -6.60
N PHE A 168 -2.24 4.70 -6.70
CA PHE A 168 -1.41 3.96 -7.64
C PHE A 168 -2.19 3.45 -8.87
N LEU A 169 -3.38 4.00 -9.13
CA LEU A 169 -4.15 3.69 -10.35
C LEU A 169 -3.32 3.82 -11.65
N PRO A 170 -2.47 4.85 -11.84
CA PRO A 170 -1.63 4.94 -13.04
C PRO A 170 -0.69 3.74 -13.23
N ILE A 171 -0.09 3.25 -12.14
CA ILE A 171 0.78 2.06 -12.17
C ILE A 171 -0.05 0.81 -12.46
N ARG A 172 -1.21 0.66 -11.81
CA ARG A 172 -2.11 -0.50 -11.99
C ARG A 172 -2.69 -0.59 -13.40
N GLN A 173 -2.90 0.55 -14.04
CA GLN A 173 -3.35 0.71 -15.43
C GLN A 173 -2.19 0.72 -16.43
N GLU A 174 -0.96 0.43 -15.99
CA GLU A 174 0.22 0.31 -16.86
C GLU A 174 0.51 1.60 -17.65
N ARG A 175 0.15 2.75 -17.08
CA ARG A 175 0.38 4.09 -17.65
C ARG A 175 1.76 4.66 -17.31
N VAL A 176 2.46 4.05 -16.35
CA VAL A 176 3.79 4.46 -15.90
C VAL A 176 4.81 3.43 -16.37
N ARG A 177 5.89 3.91 -17.00
CA ARG A 177 7.04 3.08 -17.37
C ARG A 177 8.13 3.26 -16.33
N PHE A 178 8.70 2.15 -15.87
CA PHE A 178 9.74 2.14 -14.86
C PHE A 178 11.11 1.89 -15.49
N GLY A 179 12.14 2.54 -14.97
CA GLY A 179 13.53 2.24 -15.34
C GLY A 179 13.98 0.82 -15.00
N ALA A 180 15.06 0.36 -15.65
CA ALA A 180 15.58 -1.00 -15.52
C ALA A 180 15.97 -1.39 -14.08
N ARG A 181 16.34 -0.40 -13.24
CA ARG A 181 16.69 -0.63 -11.82
C ARG A 181 15.48 -1.09 -11.00
N ALA A 182 14.33 -0.40 -11.16
CA ALA A 182 13.07 -0.74 -10.52
C ALA A 182 12.52 -2.11 -11.00
N LEU A 183 12.64 -2.42 -12.29
CA LEU A 183 12.26 -3.72 -12.85
C LEU A 183 13.08 -4.87 -12.24
N ARG A 184 14.41 -4.74 -12.23
CA ARG A 184 15.30 -5.73 -11.59
C ARG A 184 15.03 -5.87 -10.10
N TRP A 185 14.67 -4.79 -9.43
CA TRP A 185 14.26 -4.84 -8.03
C TRP A 185 12.97 -5.63 -7.84
N ALA A 186 11.95 -5.43 -8.69
CA ALA A 186 10.69 -6.16 -8.64
C ALA A 186 10.86 -7.66 -8.91
N GLU A 187 11.74 -8.04 -9.85
CA GLU A 187 12.12 -9.45 -10.09
C GLU A 187 12.79 -10.07 -8.86
N ARG A 188 13.77 -9.39 -8.25
CA ARG A 188 14.41 -9.86 -7.01
C ARG A 188 13.40 -10.00 -5.87
N LEU A 189 12.49 -9.04 -5.74
CA LEU A 189 11.43 -9.06 -4.74
C LEU A 189 10.54 -10.31 -4.89
N GLU A 190 10.12 -10.65 -6.10
CA GLU A 190 9.35 -11.85 -6.38
C GLU A 190 10.16 -13.12 -6.09
N GLY A 191 11.44 -13.14 -6.51
CA GLY A 191 12.36 -14.24 -6.25
C GLY A 191 12.53 -14.55 -4.76
N VAL A 192 12.71 -13.53 -3.93
CA VAL A 192 12.83 -13.66 -2.46
C VAL A 192 11.57 -14.24 -1.85
N HIS A 193 10.39 -13.82 -2.31
CA HIS A 193 9.11 -14.26 -1.74
C HIS A 193 8.54 -15.54 -2.38
N ARG A 194 9.10 -16.03 -3.49
CA ARG A 194 8.60 -17.19 -4.23
C ARG A 194 8.50 -18.44 -3.36
N ARG A 195 9.57 -18.78 -2.62
CA ARG A 195 9.59 -19.95 -1.72
C ARG A 195 8.54 -19.84 -0.61
N GLN A 196 8.41 -18.65 -0.02
CA GLN A 196 7.42 -18.38 1.02
C GLN A 196 5.99 -18.51 0.48
N ARG A 197 5.72 -17.99 -0.72
CA ARG A 197 4.44 -18.10 -1.42
C ARG A 197 4.09 -19.55 -1.70
N THR A 198 4.99 -20.32 -2.32
CA THR A 198 4.76 -21.75 -2.62
C THR A 198 4.44 -22.54 -1.35
N ARG A 199 5.18 -22.31 -0.25
CA ARG A 199 4.88 -22.94 1.04
C ARG A 199 3.52 -22.53 1.59
N ALA A 200 3.18 -21.25 1.54
CA ALA A 200 1.88 -20.76 2.00
C ALA A 200 0.72 -21.34 1.18
N THR A 201 0.85 -21.41 -0.14
CA THR A 201 -0.14 -22.05 -1.02
C THR A 201 -0.27 -23.54 -0.73
N ALA A 202 0.83 -24.26 -0.52
CA ALA A 202 0.78 -25.68 -0.14
C ALA A 202 0.06 -25.89 1.20
N VAL A 203 0.34 -25.06 2.20
CA VAL A 203 -0.36 -25.09 3.50
C VAL A 203 -1.84 -24.78 3.35
N ALA A 204 -2.21 -23.77 2.55
CA ALA A 204 -3.60 -23.43 2.27
C ALA A 204 -4.35 -24.59 1.59
N CYS A 205 -3.73 -25.23 0.58
CA CYS A 205 -4.31 -26.42 -0.05
C CYS A 205 -4.51 -27.56 0.94
N ALA A 206 -3.53 -27.83 1.81
CA ALA A 206 -3.65 -28.85 2.85
C ALA A 206 -4.81 -28.54 3.82
N MET A 207 -4.97 -27.28 4.23
CA MET A 207 -6.12 -26.82 5.03
C MET A 207 -7.45 -27.04 4.33
N TRP A 208 -7.59 -26.70 3.04
CA TRP A 208 -8.83 -26.89 2.29
C TRP A 208 -9.18 -28.36 2.05
N VAL A 209 -8.19 -29.20 1.77
CA VAL A 209 -8.41 -30.64 1.59
C VAL A 209 -8.82 -31.30 2.91
N SER A 210 -8.27 -30.84 4.03
CA SER A 210 -8.58 -31.38 5.37
C SER A 210 -9.82 -30.75 6.02
N SER A 211 -10.32 -29.61 5.54
CA SER A 211 -11.43 -28.90 6.18
C SER A 211 -12.74 -29.69 6.32
N PRO A 212 -13.08 -30.66 5.44
CA PRO A 212 -14.27 -31.50 5.61
C PRO A 212 -14.12 -32.61 6.66
N LEU A 213 -12.90 -32.92 7.12
CA LEU A 213 -12.66 -34.03 8.06
C LEU A 213 -13.51 -33.97 9.33
N PRO A 214 -13.68 -32.83 10.02
CA PRO A 214 -14.54 -32.76 11.20
C PRO A 214 -15.99 -33.18 10.91
N LEU A 215 -16.53 -32.81 9.75
CA LEU A 215 -17.89 -33.20 9.35
C LEU A 215 -17.98 -34.69 9.05
N ILE A 216 -16.98 -35.24 8.35
CA ILE A 216 -16.90 -36.68 8.07
C ILE A 216 -16.84 -37.47 9.37
N VAL A 217 -16.00 -37.05 10.33
CA VAL A 217 -15.89 -37.71 11.64
C VAL A 217 -17.24 -37.68 12.37
N VAL A 218 -17.91 -36.53 12.43
CA VAL A 218 -19.25 -36.45 13.06
C VAL A 218 -20.28 -37.32 12.35
N ALA A 219 -20.21 -37.44 11.02
CA ALA A 219 -21.12 -38.27 10.24
C ALA A 219 -20.91 -39.78 10.44
N LEU A 220 -19.74 -40.21 10.92
CA LEU A 220 -19.44 -41.61 11.23
C LEU A 220 -19.84 -42.02 12.65
N ILE A 221 -20.16 -41.06 13.52
CA ILE A 221 -20.63 -41.33 14.89
C ILE A 221 -22.12 -41.69 14.86
N GLU A 222 -22.52 -42.65 15.70
CA GLU A 222 -23.92 -43.05 15.80
C GLU A 222 -24.84 -41.86 16.13
N PRO A 223 -26.00 -41.73 15.44
CA PRO A 223 -26.98 -40.68 15.72
C PRO A 223 -27.42 -40.66 17.19
N GLY A 224 -27.19 -39.55 17.87
CA GLY A 224 -27.51 -39.37 19.29
C GLY A 224 -28.15 -38.02 19.60
N ARG A 225 -28.62 -37.86 20.84
CA ARG A 225 -29.09 -36.56 21.35
C ARG A 225 -27.92 -35.57 21.32
N GLY A 226 -28.05 -34.54 20.48
CA GLY A 226 -27.00 -33.53 20.26
C GLY A 226 -26.25 -33.66 18.93
N GLN A 227 -26.63 -34.57 18.03
CA GLN A 227 -26.00 -34.68 16.71
C GLN A 227 -26.03 -33.36 15.92
N GLY A 228 -27.13 -32.61 15.98
CA GLY A 228 -27.24 -31.28 15.34
C GLY A 228 -26.19 -30.28 15.84
N LEU A 229 -25.88 -30.30 17.14
CA LEU A 229 -24.84 -29.46 17.75
C LEU A 229 -23.44 -29.85 17.26
N TRP A 230 -23.14 -31.15 17.19
CA TRP A 230 -21.85 -31.62 16.67
C TRP A 230 -21.66 -31.28 15.19
N ILE A 231 -22.71 -31.40 14.38
CA ILE A 231 -22.69 -31.00 12.96
C ILE A 231 -22.45 -29.49 12.84
N ALA A 232 -23.12 -28.69 13.65
CA ALA A 232 -22.95 -27.24 13.66
C ALA A 232 -21.53 -26.83 14.08
N ALA A 233 -20.98 -27.45 15.13
CA ALA A 233 -19.61 -27.23 15.57
C ALA A 233 -18.59 -27.63 14.50
N ALA A 234 -18.76 -28.79 13.87
CA ALA A 234 -17.90 -29.25 12.78
C ALA A 234 -17.98 -28.32 11.55
N THR A 235 -19.17 -27.82 11.22
CA THR A 235 -19.36 -26.81 10.17
C THR A 235 -18.61 -25.51 10.50
N ALA A 236 -18.70 -25.03 11.74
CA ALA A 236 -17.98 -23.84 12.17
C ALA A 236 -16.45 -24.02 12.08
N VAL A 237 -15.93 -25.18 12.50
CA VAL A 237 -14.50 -25.51 12.36
C VAL A 237 -14.09 -25.52 10.89
N LEU A 238 -14.89 -26.14 10.01
CA LEU A 238 -14.64 -26.12 8.56
C LEU A 238 -14.51 -24.69 8.04
N LEU A 239 -15.47 -23.81 8.36
CA LEU A 239 -15.45 -22.42 7.91
C LEU A 239 -14.20 -21.67 8.40
N VAL A 240 -13.77 -21.90 9.64
CA VAL A 240 -12.54 -21.32 10.19
C VAL A 240 -11.30 -21.84 9.47
N VAL A 241 -11.21 -23.14 9.20
CA VAL A 241 -10.08 -23.73 8.47
C VAL A 241 -10.02 -23.20 7.03
N VAL A 242 -11.17 -23.08 6.35
CA VAL A 242 -11.23 -22.51 4.99
C VAL A 242 -10.81 -21.04 5.00
N ALA A 243 -11.27 -20.25 5.97
CA ALA A 243 -10.88 -18.86 6.15
C ALA A 243 -9.38 -18.69 6.43
N ALA A 244 -8.80 -19.56 7.27
CA ALA A 244 -7.35 -19.57 7.54
C ALA A 244 -6.54 -19.92 6.27
N GLY A 245 -7.00 -20.89 5.48
CA GLY A 245 -6.41 -21.20 4.18
C GLY A 245 -6.45 -20.01 3.21
N ALA A 246 -7.60 -19.34 3.10
CA ALA A 246 -7.74 -18.14 2.27
C ALA A 246 -6.82 -17.01 2.75
N PHE A 247 -6.76 -16.75 4.06
CA PHE A 247 -5.88 -15.73 4.62
C PHE A 247 -4.40 -16.02 4.35
N THR A 248 -3.97 -17.27 4.54
CA THR A 248 -2.57 -17.68 4.34
C THR A 248 -2.14 -17.58 2.88
N ALA A 249 -3.00 -17.95 1.93
CA ALA A 249 -2.72 -17.80 0.51
C ALA A 249 -2.71 -16.32 0.09
N LEU A 250 -3.80 -15.57 0.36
CA LEU A 250 -4.00 -14.21 -0.13
C LEU A 250 -2.96 -13.22 0.43
N ARG A 251 -2.56 -13.35 1.71
CA ARG A 251 -1.57 -12.44 2.31
C ARG A 251 -0.18 -12.49 1.64
N THR A 252 0.09 -13.50 0.81
CA THR A 252 1.36 -13.68 0.09
C THR A 252 1.29 -13.32 -1.39
N ALA A 253 0.11 -12.95 -1.90
CA ALA A 253 -0.11 -12.63 -3.31
C ALA A 253 0.38 -11.23 -3.73
N TRP A 254 0.79 -10.39 -2.78
CA TRP A 254 1.23 -9.01 -3.07
C TRP A 254 2.52 -8.93 -3.90
N ALA A 255 3.51 -9.80 -3.64
CA ALA A 255 4.80 -9.76 -4.33
C ALA A 255 4.70 -10.04 -5.85
N PRO A 256 4.04 -11.14 -6.31
CA PRO A 256 3.81 -11.33 -7.74
C PRO A 256 2.92 -10.25 -8.35
N TYR A 257 1.95 -9.75 -7.59
CA TYR A 257 1.11 -8.65 -8.06
C TYR A 257 1.92 -7.39 -8.38
N VAL A 258 2.87 -7.03 -7.49
CA VAL A 258 3.77 -5.89 -7.70
C VAL A 258 4.63 -6.10 -8.92
N GLN A 259 5.28 -7.26 -9.05
CA GLN A 259 6.11 -7.59 -10.21
C GLN A 259 5.31 -7.50 -11.52
N ALA A 260 4.12 -8.11 -11.58
CA ALA A 260 3.27 -8.10 -12.77
C ALA A 260 2.84 -6.69 -13.19
N LYS A 261 2.70 -5.77 -12.23
CA LYS A 261 2.31 -4.37 -12.50
C LYS A 261 3.46 -3.42 -12.78
N LEU A 262 4.67 -3.72 -12.31
CA LEU A 262 5.86 -2.95 -12.64
C LEU A 262 6.49 -3.42 -13.97
N ALA A 263 6.42 -4.72 -14.25
CA ALA A 263 6.96 -5.36 -15.45
C ALA A 263 5.82 -6.04 -16.25
N PRO A 264 4.86 -5.28 -16.81
CA PRO A 264 3.86 -5.86 -17.69
C PRO A 264 4.58 -6.53 -18.87
N ALA A 265 4.18 -7.76 -19.19
CA ALA A 265 4.85 -8.56 -20.21
C ALA A 265 5.00 -7.76 -21.51
N VAL A 266 6.26 -7.51 -21.90
CA VAL A 266 6.60 -6.86 -23.18
C VAL A 266 6.07 -7.68 -24.38
N GLU A 267 5.75 -8.96 -24.15
CA GLU A 267 5.32 -9.94 -25.16
C GLU A 267 3.98 -9.63 -25.86
N ALA A 268 3.14 -8.72 -25.35
CA ALA A 268 1.87 -8.40 -26.03
C ALA A 268 1.99 -7.38 -27.18
N ARG A 269 3.19 -6.84 -27.46
CA ARG A 269 3.38 -5.77 -28.49
C ARG A 269 4.33 -6.12 -29.64
N ALA A 270 4.84 -7.35 -29.72
CA ALA A 270 5.67 -7.79 -30.84
C ALA A 270 4.88 -8.51 -31.96
N THR A 271 3.55 -8.60 -31.85
CA THR A 271 2.69 -9.36 -32.78
C THR A 271 1.54 -8.56 -33.40
N VAL A 272 1.69 -7.24 -33.54
CA VAL A 272 0.86 -6.39 -34.42
C VAL A 272 1.77 -5.53 -35.27
#